data_AF-A0AAU0RLS8-F1
#
_entry.id   AF-A0AAU0RLS8-F1
#
_cell.length_a   1.000
_cell.length_b   1.000
_cell.length_c   1.000
_cell.angle_alpha   90.00
_cell.angle_beta   90.00
_cell.angle_gamma   90.00
#
_symmetry.space_group_name_H-M   'P 1'
#
loop_
_entity.id
_entity.type
_entity.pdbx_description
1 polymer ?
#
loop_
_entity_poly.entity_id
_entity_poly.type
_entity_poly.pdbx_seq_one_letter_code
_entity_poly.pdbx_strand_id
1 'polypeptide(L)'
;MKFNYTVVIFFIFWYHFAFAQSNQSDLVDLTKYIPHIRLDIRYATANNFTHQVLYPRAAAYLKLPAAKALKEVQEELEERGLGLLIYDGYRPFSVTQKMWEIVPDERYAANPAKGSGHNRGIAVDLTLCDLKTGKPLAMPTDFDDFTEKAHQSYNVQDTLVANNRKLLREVMEKHGFINLTTEWWHFYLKDGQQYPLMNVDFQKLQNH
;
A
#
# COMPACT_ATOMS: atom_id res chain seq x y z
N MET A 1 -36.58 4.95 38.92
CA MET A 1 -35.40 5.29 38.09
C MET A 1 -35.03 4.02 37.31
N LYS A 2 -35.40 3.94 36.02
CA LYS A 2 -35.13 2.74 35.19
C LYS A 2 -33.80 2.97 34.47
N PHE A 3 -32.77 2.19 34.82
CA PHE A 3 -31.51 2.16 34.07
C PHE A 3 -31.73 1.33 32.80
N ASN A 4 -31.73 1.99 31.65
CA ASN A 4 -31.66 1.32 30.36
C ASN A 4 -30.19 1.00 30.09
N TYR A 5 -29.84 -0.29 30.18
CA TYR A 5 -28.55 -0.79 29.69
C TYR A 5 -28.67 -0.98 28.18
N THR A 6 -28.07 -0.10 27.40
CA THR A 6 -27.81 -0.35 25.98
C THR A 6 -26.75 -1.43 25.88
N VAL A 7 -27.16 -2.65 25.55
CA VAL A 7 -26.25 -3.74 25.23
C VAL A 7 -25.63 -3.43 23.86
N VAL A 8 -24.37 -3.01 23.85
CA VAL A 8 -23.57 -2.94 22.62
C VAL A 8 -23.13 -4.36 22.29
N ILE A 9 -23.76 -4.97 21.29
CA ILE A 9 -23.39 -6.29 20.78
C ILE A 9 -22.13 -6.11 19.92
N PHE A 10 -20.97 -6.53 20.45
CA PHE A 10 -19.76 -6.70 19.65
C PHE A 10 -19.91 -7.96 18.80
N PHE A 11 -20.09 -7.82 17.49
CA PHE A 11 -19.99 -8.94 16.56
C PHE A 11 -18.53 -9.33 16.41
N ILE A 12 -18.12 -10.43 17.04
CA ILE A 12 -16.80 -11.03 16.84
C ILE A 12 -16.86 -11.79 15.51
N PHE A 13 -16.35 -11.19 14.43
CA PHE A 13 -16.22 -11.86 13.14
C PHE A 13 -15.00 -12.81 13.15
N TRP A 14 -15.27 -14.13 13.15
CA TRP A 14 -14.24 -15.16 13.05
C TRP A 14 -13.91 -15.45 11.57
N TYR A 15 -12.92 -14.74 11.01
CA TYR A 15 -12.38 -15.06 9.69
C TYR A 15 -11.43 -16.27 9.78
N HIS A 16 -11.81 -17.39 9.17
CA HIS A 16 -10.98 -18.59 9.13
C HIS A 16 -10.06 -18.57 7.91
N PHE A 17 -8.95 -17.84 8.00
CA PHE A 17 -7.85 -17.98 7.05
C PHE A 17 -6.81 -18.96 7.59
N ALA A 18 -6.45 -19.95 6.78
CA ALA A 18 -5.20 -20.65 6.97
C ALA A 18 -4.06 -19.70 6.56
N PHE A 19 -3.55 -18.92 7.52
CA PHE A 19 -2.28 -18.24 7.32
C PHE A 19 -1.22 -19.32 7.20
N ALA A 20 -0.53 -19.36 6.06
CA ALA A 20 0.64 -20.20 5.95
C ALA A 20 1.59 -19.82 7.10
N GLN A 21 2.23 -20.81 7.72
CA GLN A 21 3.41 -20.60 8.54
C GLN A 21 4.52 -20.13 7.60
N SER A 22 4.39 -18.91 7.07
CA SER A 22 5.31 -18.33 6.13
C SER A 22 6.60 -18.15 6.91
N ASN A 23 7.66 -18.82 6.48
CA ASN A 23 8.98 -18.36 6.87
C ASN A 23 9.01 -16.86 6.60
N GLN A 24 9.35 -16.07 7.63
CA GLN A 24 9.59 -14.64 7.49
C GLN A 24 10.56 -14.29 6.34
N SER A 25 11.27 -15.30 5.82
CA SER A 25 12.31 -15.25 4.78
C SER A 25 11.96 -14.53 3.48
N ASP A 26 10.69 -14.28 3.20
CA ASP A 26 10.31 -13.80 1.86
C ASP A 26 10.03 -12.30 1.80
N LEU A 27 9.80 -11.63 2.93
CA LEU A 27 9.61 -10.18 2.98
C LEU A 27 10.96 -9.48 3.10
N VAL A 28 11.24 -8.58 2.17
CA VAL A 28 12.47 -7.79 2.15
C VAL A 28 12.18 -6.34 2.51
N ASP A 29 13.07 -5.74 3.31
CA ASP A 29 13.03 -4.31 3.61
C ASP A 29 13.40 -3.51 2.35
N LEU A 30 12.47 -2.69 1.87
CA LEU A 30 12.68 -1.94 0.63
C LEU A 30 13.85 -0.97 0.74
N THR A 31 14.06 -0.36 1.91
CA THR A 31 15.13 0.64 2.09
C THR A 31 16.53 0.03 2.10
N LYS A 32 16.63 -1.27 2.43
CA LYS A 32 17.87 -2.04 2.34
C LYS A 32 18.09 -2.61 0.94
N TYR A 33 17.01 -3.00 0.27
CA TYR A 33 17.07 -3.73 -1.01
C TYR A 33 17.15 -2.82 -2.24
N ILE A 34 16.52 -1.64 -2.18
CA ILE A 34 16.38 -0.71 -3.31
C ILE A 34 17.06 0.62 -2.91
N PRO A 35 18.25 0.93 -3.46
CA PRO A 35 18.90 2.21 -3.22
C PRO A 35 17.99 3.39 -3.57
N HIS A 36 18.14 4.50 -2.84
CA HIS A 36 17.44 5.78 -3.03
C HIS A 36 15.91 5.77 -2.95
N ILE A 37 15.27 4.61 -2.70
CA ILE A 37 13.84 4.56 -2.42
C ILE A 37 13.51 5.41 -1.20
N ARG A 38 12.43 6.19 -1.28
CA ARG A 38 11.99 7.06 -0.18
C ARG A 38 10.71 6.53 0.43
N LEU A 39 10.52 6.82 1.70
CA LEU A 39 9.33 6.43 2.45
C LEU A 39 8.56 7.66 2.94
N ASP A 40 7.24 7.61 2.79
CA ASP A 40 6.26 8.45 3.48
C ASP A 40 5.14 7.53 3.98
N ILE A 41 5.45 6.65 4.94
CA ILE A 41 4.53 5.58 5.34
C ILE A 41 3.35 6.17 6.10
N ARG A 42 2.24 6.41 5.38
CA ARG A 42 1.09 7.17 5.87
C ARG A 42 0.43 6.52 7.07
N TYR A 43 0.39 5.19 7.11
CA TYR A 43 -0.14 4.41 8.23
C TYR A 43 0.76 4.39 9.47
N ALA A 44 2.00 4.88 9.40
CA ALA A 44 2.85 5.14 10.58
C ALA A 44 2.61 6.54 11.18
N THR A 45 1.66 7.30 10.64
CA THR A 45 1.26 8.63 11.11
C THR A 45 -0.27 8.71 11.23
N ALA A 46 -0.81 9.84 11.68
CA ALA A 46 -2.26 10.09 11.64
C ALA A 46 -2.73 10.66 10.28
N ASN A 47 -1.81 10.88 9.32
CA ASN A 47 -2.13 11.39 7.98
C ASN A 47 -2.55 10.24 7.05
N ASN A 48 -3.72 9.67 7.32
CA ASN A 48 -4.36 8.62 6.53
C ASN A 48 -5.87 8.66 6.77
N PHE A 49 -6.64 7.89 6.00
CA PHE A 49 -8.11 7.93 6.07
C PHE A 49 -8.73 7.54 7.43
N THR A 50 -7.99 6.80 8.27
CA THR A 50 -8.47 6.42 9.61
C THR A 50 -8.19 7.49 10.67
N HIS A 51 -7.32 8.46 10.36
CA HIS A 51 -6.78 9.45 11.30
C HIS A 51 -6.09 8.83 12.54
N GLN A 52 -5.64 7.58 12.45
CA GLN A 52 -4.96 6.86 13.51
C GLN A 52 -3.58 6.38 13.04
N VAL A 53 -2.65 6.26 13.99
CA VAL A 53 -1.38 5.55 13.76
C VAL A 53 -1.65 4.05 13.82
N LEU A 54 -1.38 3.35 12.72
CA LEU A 54 -1.64 1.92 12.58
C LEU A 54 -0.35 1.09 12.54
N TYR A 55 0.77 1.68 12.10
CA TYR A 55 2.08 1.05 12.09
C TYR A 55 2.95 1.60 13.22
N PRO A 56 3.78 0.76 13.86
CA PRO A 56 4.64 1.19 14.96
C PRO A 56 5.84 2.03 14.48
N ARG A 57 6.16 2.01 13.18
CA ARG A 57 7.26 2.74 12.55
C ARG A 57 7.05 2.88 11.05
N ALA A 58 7.70 3.87 10.44
CA ALA A 58 7.79 3.99 8.99
C ALA A 58 8.75 2.93 8.44
N ALA A 59 8.18 1.86 7.87
CA ALA A 59 8.90 0.82 7.15
C ALA A 59 8.01 0.25 6.05
N ALA A 60 8.63 -0.20 4.96
CA ALA A 60 7.96 -0.85 3.86
C ALA A 60 8.66 -2.16 3.51
N TYR A 61 7.86 -3.21 3.35
CA TYR A 61 8.32 -4.54 2.99
C TYR A 61 7.55 -5.04 1.78
N LEU A 62 8.18 -5.81 0.92
CA LEU A 62 7.51 -6.57 -0.15
C LEU A 62 8.07 -7.98 -0.20
N LYS A 63 7.34 -8.89 -0.83
CA LYS A 63 7.92 -10.18 -1.23
C LYS A 63 9.04 -9.94 -2.23
N LEU A 64 10.10 -10.73 -2.14
CA LEU A 64 11.28 -10.58 -3.00
C LEU A 64 10.97 -10.42 -4.51
N PRO A 65 10.03 -11.16 -5.14
CA PRO A 65 9.69 -10.93 -6.56
C PRO A 65 9.12 -9.53 -6.83
N ALA A 66 8.25 -9.02 -5.95
CA ALA A 66 7.70 -7.68 -6.09
C ALA A 66 8.76 -6.60 -5.80
N ALA A 67 9.65 -6.83 -4.83
CA ALA A 67 10.77 -5.93 -4.56
C ALA A 67 11.79 -5.88 -5.71
N LYS A 68 12.05 -7.01 -6.39
CA LYS A 68 12.88 -7.05 -7.61
C LYS A 68 12.26 -6.24 -8.74
N ALA A 69 10.98 -6.45 -9.03
CA ALA A 69 10.26 -5.65 -10.03
C ALA A 69 10.28 -4.15 -9.67
N LEU A 70 10.03 -3.81 -8.41
CA LEU A 70 10.05 -2.42 -7.95
C LEU A 70 11.45 -1.79 -8.04
N LYS A 71 12.51 -2.59 -7.87
CA LYS A 71 13.88 -2.15 -8.05
C LYS A 71 14.15 -1.74 -9.50
N GLU A 72 13.68 -2.51 -10.46
CA GLU A 72 13.82 -2.17 -11.89
C GLU A 72 13.04 -0.88 -12.23
N VAL A 73 11.85 -0.68 -11.64
CA VAL A 73 11.10 0.60 -11.74
C VAL A 73 11.94 1.76 -11.20
N GLN A 74 12.53 1.62 -10.01
CA GLN A 74 13.37 2.65 -9.41
C GLN A 74 14.57 2.97 -10.32
N GLU A 75 15.27 1.96 -10.81
CA GLU A 75 16.44 2.12 -11.69
C GLU A 75 16.08 2.86 -12.99
N GLU A 76 14.95 2.55 -13.64
CA GLU A 76 14.50 3.28 -14.82
C GLU A 76 14.13 4.75 -14.53
N LEU A 77 13.50 5.01 -13.38
CA LEU A 77 13.13 6.38 -12.99
C LEU A 77 14.36 7.24 -12.68
N GLU A 78 15.41 6.64 -12.13
CA GLU A 78 16.66 7.32 -11.82
C GLU A 78 17.35 7.89 -13.07
N GLU A 79 17.23 7.24 -14.23
CA GLU A 79 17.72 7.76 -15.52
C GLU A 79 17.09 9.11 -15.90
N ARG A 80 15.94 9.43 -15.30
CA ARG A 80 15.18 10.67 -15.52
C ARG A 80 15.31 11.66 -14.35
N GLY A 81 16.17 11.38 -13.37
CA GLY A 81 16.27 12.17 -12.14
C GLY A 81 15.05 12.06 -11.23
N LEU A 82 14.28 10.98 -11.36
CA LEU A 82 13.12 10.68 -10.53
C LEU A 82 13.39 9.48 -9.62
N GLY A 83 12.54 9.28 -8.61
CA GLY A 83 12.55 8.11 -7.75
C GLY A 83 11.16 7.79 -7.22
N LEU A 84 11.06 6.73 -6.44
CA LEU A 84 9.81 6.29 -5.80
C LEU A 84 9.70 6.82 -4.37
N LEU A 85 8.49 7.25 -3.99
CA LEU A 85 8.09 7.54 -2.63
C LEU A 85 6.96 6.60 -2.22
N ILE A 86 7.22 5.75 -1.23
CA ILE A 86 6.31 4.67 -0.81
C ILE A 86 5.40 5.13 0.31
N TYR A 87 4.09 4.98 0.13
CA TYR A 87 3.05 5.24 1.13
C TYR A 87 2.67 4.00 1.92
N ASP A 88 2.61 2.83 1.27
CA ASP A 88 2.39 1.54 1.91
C ASP A 88 2.99 0.38 1.11
N GLY A 89 3.28 -0.72 1.80
CA GLY A 89 3.74 -1.98 1.21
C GLY A 89 3.03 -3.16 1.86
N TYR A 90 3.77 -4.13 2.40
CA TYR A 90 3.20 -5.19 3.21
C TYR A 90 2.41 -4.62 4.40
N ARG A 91 1.13 -4.98 4.47
CA ARG A 91 0.22 -4.64 5.56
C ARG A 91 -0.17 -5.92 6.31
N PRO A 92 0.12 -6.04 7.62
CA PRO A 92 -0.32 -7.20 8.39
C PRO A 92 -1.84 -7.32 8.33
N PHE A 93 -2.35 -8.54 8.20
CA PHE A 93 -3.80 -8.77 8.09
C PHE A 93 -4.60 -8.15 9.25
N SER A 94 -4.05 -8.18 10.46
CA SER A 94 -4.62 -7.50 11.64
C SER A 94 -4.83 -5.99 11.45
N VAL A 95 -3.97 -5.30 10.69
CA VAL A 95 -4.17 -3.89 10.37
C VAL A 95 -5.31 -3.70 9.39
N THR A 96 -5.47 -4.57 8.40
CA THR A 96 -6.64 -4.57 7.50
C THR A 96 -7.94 -4.78 8.29
N GLN A 97 -7.94 -5.67 9.28
CA GLN A 97 -9.10 -5.85 10.17
C GLN A 97 -9.40 -4.58 10.96
N LYS A 98 -8.38 -3.95 11.56
CA LYS A 98 -8.54 -2.69 12.29
C LYS A 98 -9.07 -1.56 11.40
N MET A 99 -8.56 -1.43 10.18
CA MET A 99 -9.07 -0.46 9.18
C MET A 99 -10.55 -0.70 8.90
N TRP A 100 -10.95 -1.96 8.69
CA TRP A 100 -12.34 -2.35 8.44
C TRP A 100 -13.27 -2.09 9.63
N GLU A 101 -12.79 -2.29 10.86
CA GLU A 101 -13.55 -1.97 12.08
C GLU A 101 -13.85 -0.47 12.20
N ILE A 102 -12.93 0.38 11.73
CA ILE A 102 -13.09 1.85 11.73
C ILE A 102 -13.99 2.29 10.57
N VAL A 103 -13.75 1.76 9.36
CA VAL A 103 -14.47 2.09 8.13
C VAL A 103 -14.84 0.80 7.39
N PRO A 104 -16.02 0.19 7.65
CA PRO A 104 -16.44 -1.07 7.04
C PRO A 104 -17.01 -0.84 5.63
N ASP A 105 -16.19 -0.31 4.73
CA ASP A 105 -16.55 0.07 3.36
C ASP A 105 -15.42 -0.31 2.40
N GLU A 106 -15.73 -1.15 1.41
CA GLU A 106 -14.75 -1.65 0.42
C GLU A 106 -14.15 -0.55 -0.45
N ARG A 107 -14.73 0.66 -0.46
CA ARG A 107 -14.13 1.82 -1.11
C ARG A 107 -12.89 2.33 -0.38
N TYR A 108 -12.75 2.08 0.93
CA TYR A 108 -11.69 2.63 1.78
C TYR A 108 -10.74 1.55 2.29
N ALA A 109 -11.26 0.37 2.60
CA ALA A 109 -10.50 -0.72 3.18
C ALA A 109 -10.88 -2.04 2.53
N ALA A 110 -9.87 -2.86 2.20
CA ALA A 110 -10.12 -4.20 1.69
C ALA A 110 -10.93 -5.02 2.71
N ASN A 111 -12.01 -5.65 2.25
CA ASN A 111 -12.81 -6.53 3.09
C ASN A 111 -11.95 -7.69 3.62
N PRO A 112 -11.81 -7.85 4.95
CA PRO A 112 -11.01 -8.91 5.53
C PRO A 112 -11.42 -10.30 5.04
N ALA A 113 -12.68 -10.52 4.65
CA ALA A 113 -13.16 -11.79 4.08
C ALA A 113 -12.46 -12.20 2.77
N LYS A 114 -11.82 -11.27 2.06
CA LYS A 114 -11.09 -11.51 0.80
C LYS A 114 -9.56 -11.39 0.98
N GLY A 115 -9.13 -10.67 2.00
CA GLY A 115 -7.76 -10.17 2.16
C GLY A 115 -7.36 -9.21 1.04
N SER A 116 -6.10 -8.81 0.99
CA SER A 116 -5.60 -7.85 -0.01
C SER A 116 -4.23 -8.24 -0.60
N GLY A 117 -3.82 -7.56 -1.67
CA GLY A 117 -2.45 -7.67 -2.19
C GLY A 117 -1.40 -7.21 -1.17
N HIS A 118 -1.73 -6.24 -0.32
CA HIS A 118 -0.86 -5.80 0.76
C HIS A 118 -0.63 -6.90 1.79
N ASN A 119 -1.65 -7.67 2.15
CA ASN A 119 -1.49 -8.81 3.09
C ASN A 119 -0.65 -9.96 2.50
N ARG A 120 -0.55 -10.02 1.17
CA ARG A 120 0.30 -10.98 0.44
C ARG A 120 1.72 -10.45 0.20
N GLY A 121 1.98 -9.18 0.52
CA GLY A 121 3.28 -8.52 0.29
C GLY A 121 3.58 -8.30 -1.20
N ILE A 122 2.56 -8.23 -2.05
CA ILE A 122 2.72 -8.04 -3.51
C ILE A 122 2.10 -6.74 -4.02
N ALA A 123 1.42 -5.98 -3.16
CA ALA A 123 0.91 -4.65 -3.48
C ALA A 123 1.75 -3.56 -2.82
N VAL A 124 1.80 -2.41 -3.47
CA VAL A 124 2.51 -1.21 -3.05
C VAL A 124 1.68 0.01 -3.42
N ASP A 125 1.61 0.96 -2.49
CA ASP A 125 1.03 2.28 -2.72
C ASP A 125 2.17 3.29 -2.80
N LEU A 126 2.27 4.04 -3.89
CA LEU A 126 3.41 4.93 -4.12
C LEU A 126 3.13 6.09 -5.08
N THR A 127 4.07 7.03 -5.10
CA THR A 127 4.14 8.10 -6.09
C THR A 127 5.56 8.28 -6.64
N LEU A 128 5.69 9.13 -7.66
CA LEU A 128 6.97 9.64 -8.14
C LEU A 128 7.46 10.77 -7.25
N CYS A 129 8.76 10.87 -7.05
CA CYS A 129 9.40 12.02 -6.44
C CYS A 129 10.61 12.49 -7.26
N ASP A 130 10.98 13.76 -7.11
CA ASP A 130 12.25 14.27 -7.60
C ASP A 130 13.41 13.62 -6.81
N LEU A 131 14.35 12.98 -7.50
CA LEU A 131 15.38 12.15 -6.86
C LEU A 131 16.27 12.97 -5.91
N LYS A 132 16.59 14.21 -6.29
CA LYS A 132 17.49 15.10 -5.55
C LYS A 132 16.84 15.65 -4.29
N THR A 133 15.63 16.15 -4.39
CA THR A 133 14.92 16.85 -3.32
C THR A 133 14.02 15.93 -2.50
N GLY A 134 13.64 14.78 -3.06
CA GLY A 134 12.67 13.85 -2.47
C GLY A 134 11.23 14.37 -2.48
N LYS A 135 10.96 15.51 -3.13
CA LYS A 135 9.61 16.08 -3.18
C LYS A 135 8.73 15.24 -4.09
N PRO A 136 7.52 14.84 -3.65
CA PRO A 136 6.59 14.11 -4.50
C PRO A 136 6.18 14.99 -5.70
N LEU A 137 6.01 14.36 -6.86
CA LEU A 137 5.45 15.02 -8.03
C LEU A 137 3.94 15.20 -7.85
N ALA A 138 3.39 16.21 -8.53
CA ALA A 138 1.97 16.50 -8.49
C ALA A 138 1.16 15.35 -9.13
N MET A 139 0.14 14.89 -8.40
CA MET A 139 -0.79 13.81 -8.77
C MET A 139 -2.24 14.31 -8.65
N PRO A 140 -3.24 13.60 -9.22
CA PRO A 140 -4.62 14.13 -9.29
C PRO A 140 -5.27 14.41 -7.94
N THR A 141 -4.86 13.67 -6.92
CA THR A 141 -5.31 13.74 -5.54
C THR A 141 -4.14 13.45 -4.60
N ASP A 142 -4.32 13.64 -3.29
CA ASP A 142 -3.44 12.99 -2.32
C ASP A 142 -3.73 11.47 -2.26
N PHE A 143 -2.85 10.74 -1.59
CA PHE A 143 -3.08 9.35 -1.19
C PHE A 143 -4.32 9.23 -0.29
N ASP A 144 -5.01 8.08 -0.34
CA ASP A 144 -6.27 7.82 0.38
C ASP A 144 -7.44 8.77 0.01
N ASP A 145 -7.40 9.41 -1.17
CA ASP A 145 -8.57 10.12 -1.72
C ASP A 145 -9.47 9.13 -2.47
N PHE A 146 -10.60 8.77 -1.87
CA PHE A 146 -11.52 7.78 -2.44
C PHE A 146 -12.60 8.37 -3.35
N THR A 147 -12.37 9.57 -3.91
CA THR A 147 -13.26 10.16 -4.92
C THR A 147 -12.91 9.67 -6.32
N GLU A 148 -13.82 9.87 -7.29
CA GLU A 148 -13.57 9.52 -8.69
C GLU A 148 -12.31 10.18 -9.28
N LYS A 149 -11.81 11.27 -8.67
CA LYS A 149 -10.57 11.94 -9.10
C LYS A 149 -9.34 11.06 -8.96
N ALA A 150 -9.38 10.09 -8.05
CA ALA A 150 -8.29 9.15 -7.87
C ALA A 150 -8.28 8.01 -8.91
N HIS A 151 -9.40 7.80 -9.62
CA HIS A 151 -9.53 6.71 -10.57
C HIS A 151 -8.57 6.89 -11.76
N GLN A 152 -8.08 5.76 -12.29
CA GLN A 152 -7.21 5.72 -13.48
C GLN A 152 -7.89 6.32 -14.73
N SER A 153 -9.21 6.24 -14.82
CA SER A 153 -10.03 6.76 -15.92
C SER A 153 -10.37 8.24 -15.79
N TYR A 154 -10.09 8.88 -14.65
CA TYR A 154 -10.43 10.29 -14.44
C TYR A 154 -9.71 11.20 -15.43
N ASN A 155 -10.45 12.14 -16.04
CA ASN A 155 -9.90 13.10 -16.99
C ASN A 155 -9.20 14.27 -16.26
N VAL A 156 -7.89 14.12 -16.05
CA VAL A 156 -7.05 15.14 -15.41
C VAL A 156 -6.82 16.30 -16.39
N GLN A 157 -7.33 17.48 -16.04
CA GLN A 157 -7.23 18.68 -16.88
C GLN A 157 -5.81 19.26 -16.91
N ASP A 158 -5.09 19.17 -15.79
CA ASP A 158 -3.71 19.63 -15.70
C ASP A 158 -2.78 18.64 -16.43
N THR A 159 -2.11 19.12 -17.49
CA THR A 159 -1.25 18.30 -18.35
C THR A 159 -0.02 17.76 -17.61
N LEU A 160 0.56 18.52 -16.67
CA LEU A 160 1.70 18.05 -15.89
C LEU A 160 1.28 16.88 -14.99
N VAL A 161 0.16 17.04 -14.29
CA VAL A 161 -0.41 16.00 -13.42
C VAL A 161 -0.80 14.76 -14.21
N ALA A 162 -1.43 14.95 -15.38
CA ALA A 162 -1.80 13.85 -16.28
C ALA A 162 -0.56 13.06 -16.75
N ASN A 163 0.52 13.77 -17.11
CA ASN A 163 1.77 13.16 -17.55
C ASN A 163 2.49 12.43 -16.41
N ASN A 164 2.51 12.97 -15.19
CA ASN A 164 3.10 12.31 -14.03
C ASN A 164 2.41 10.98 -13.72
N ARG A 165 1.06 10.98 -13.67
CA ARG A 165 0.27 9.74 -13.47
C ARG A 165 0.50 8.74 -14.60
N LYS A 166 0.51 9.20 -15.85
CA LYS A 166 0.77 8.34 -17.02
C LYS A 166 2.15 7.71 -16.94
N LEU A 167 3.19 8.49 -16.63
CA LEU A 167 4.56 7.99 -16.48
C LEU A 167 4.63 6.93 -15.38
N LEU A 168 4.07 7.22 -14.20
CA LEU A 168 4.05 6.27 -13.09
C LEU A 168 3.42 4.95 -13.52
N ARG A 169 2.22 5.00 -14.11
CA ARG A 169 1.51 3.82 -14.59
C ARG A 169 2.33 3.04 -15.61
N GLU A 170 2.87 3.71 -16.62
CA GLU A 170 3.60 3.05 -17.72
C GLU A 170 4.86 2.34 -17.23
N VAL A 171 5.65 2.95 -16.35
CA VAL A 171 6.86 2.31 -15.81
C VAL A 171 6.49 1.16 -14.88
N MET A 172 5.51 1.33 -14.00
CA MET A 172 5.05 0.24 -13.13
C MET A 172 4.55 -0.97 -13.95
N GLU A 173 3.71 -0.73 -14.96
CA GLU A 173 3.17 -1.79 -15.82
C GLU A 173 4.24 -2.48 -16.67
N LYS A 174 5.21 -1.73 -17.18
CA LYS A 174 6.37 -2.28 -17.91
C LYS A 174 7.14 -3.31 -17.08
N HIS A 175 7.24 -3.11 -15.77
CA HIS A 175 7.94 -4.01 -14.85
C HIS A 175 7.01 -5.00 -14.13
N GLY A 176 5.84 -5.28 -14.71
CA GLY A 176 4.99 -6.40 -14.30
C GLY A 176 3.99 -6.11 -13.19
N PHE A 177 3.80 -4.84 -12.82
CA PHE A 177 2.70 -4.45 -11.96
C PHE A 177 1.39 -4.24 -12.74
N ILE A 178 0.28 -4.37 -12.03
CA ILE A 178 -1.06 -4.03 -12.50
C ILE A 178 -1.60 -2.95 -11.56
N ASN A 179 -2.23 -1.92 -12.12
CA ASN A 179 -2.86 -0.86 -11.34
C ASN A 179 -4.24 -1.29 -10.82
N LEU A 180 -4.67 -0.70 -9.70
CA LEU A 180 -6.08 -0.70 -9.33
C LEU A 180 -6.80 0.45 -10.03
N THR A 181 -7.94 0.16 -10.66
CA THR A 181 -8.64 1.14 -11.51
C THR A 181 -9.19 2.34 -10.74
N THR A 182 -9.45 2.19 -9.45
CA THR A 182 -9.99 3.21 -8.56
C THR A 182 -8.93 4.02 -7.82
N GLU A 183 -7.65 3.64 -7.89
CA GLU A 183 -6.59 4.25 -7.09
C GLU A 183 -5.33 4.45 -7.94
N TRP A 184 -4.96 5.70 -8.24
CA TRP A 184 -3.83 5.97 -9.13
C TRP A 184 -2.47 5.54 -8.55
N TRP A 185 -2.36 5.45 -7.22
CA TRP A 185 -1.15 5.12 -6.48
C TRP A 185 -0.95 3.62 -6.27
N HIS A 186 -2.00 2.81 -6.43
CA HIS A 186 -2.02 1.41 -6.01
C HIS A 186 -1.64 0.47 -7.15
N PHE A 187 -0.62 -0.35 -6.89
CA PHE A 187 -0.11 -1.33 -7.82
C PHE A 187 0.11 -2.67 -7.15
N TYR A 188 -0.15 -3.77 -7.86
CA TYR A 188 0.16 -5.12 -7.38
C TYR A 188 0.85 -5.95 -8.46
N LEU A 189 1.79 -6.80 -8.05
CA LEU A 189 2.52 -7.67 -8.97
C LEU A 189 1.54 -8.64 -9.66
N LYS A 190 1.62 -8.71 -10.99
CA LYS A 190 0.84 -9.66 -11.80
C LYS A 190 1.05 -11.10 -11.30
N ASP A 191 -0.02 -11.88 -11.31
CA ASP A 191 -0.06 -13.27 -10.84
C ASP A 191 0.34 -13.48 -9.35
N GLY A 192 0.50 -12.39 -8.58
CA GLY A 192 0.86 -12.43 -7.16
C GLY A 192 -0.26 -12.94 -6.24
N GLN A 193 -1.46 -13.19 -6.74
CA GLN A 193 -2.59 -13.67 -5.93
C GLN A 193 -2.38 -15.09 -5.39
N GLN A 194 -1.48 -15.87 -6.00
CA GLN A 194 -1.09 -17.21 -5.55
C GLN A 194 -0.35 -17.21 -4.21
N TYR A 195 0.21 -16.07 -3.80
CA TYR A 195 0.90 -15.97 -2.51
C TYR A 195 -0.10 -15.99 -1.35
N PRO A 196 0.23 -16.66 -0.24
CA PRO A 196 -0.66 -16.74 0.92
C PRO A 196 -0.79 -15.38 1.60
N LEU A 197 -1.92 -15.17 2.27
CA LEU A 197 -2.08 -14.07 3.21
C LEU A 197 -1.08 -14.23 4.37
N MET A 198 -0.57 -13.12 4.88
CA MET A 198 0.37 -13.07 6.00
C MET A 198 -0.12 -12.11 7.08
N ASN A 199 0.12 -12.45 8.35
CA ASN A 199 -0.16 -11.59 9.52
C ASN A 199 1.08 -11.47 10.41
N VAL A 200 2.23 -11.17 9.80
CA VAL A 200 3.51 -11.00 10.47
C VAL A 200 3.60 -9.58 11.04
N ASP A 201 3.86 -9.47 12.34
CA ASP A 201 4.06 -8.20 13.02
C ASP A 201 5.37 -7.52 12.58
N PHE A 202 5.34 -6.19 12.43
CA PHE A 202 6.50 -5.35 12.09
C PHE A 202 7.67 -5.47 13.08
N GLN A 203 7.40 -5.81 14.35
CA GLN A 203 8.42 -6.08 15.36
C GLN A 203 9.24 -7.33 15.00
N LYS A 204 8.62 -8.33 14.40
CA LYS A 204 9.31 -9.56 14.00
C LYS A 204 10.19 -9.33 12.77
N LEU A 205 9.84 -8.39 11.90
CA LEU A 205 10.55 -8.07 10.65
C LEU A 205 11.86 -7.27 10.86
N GLN A 206 12.28 -7.01 12.10
CA GLN A 206 13.47 -6.18 12.40
C GLN A 206 14.82 -6.90 12.20
N ASN A 207 14.84 -8.23 12.04
CA ASN A 207 16.04 -9.04 12.28
C ASN A 207 16.84 -9.48 11.03
N HIS A 208 16.59 -8.93 9.85
CA HIS A 208 17.34 -9.23 8.62
C HIS A 208 17.68 -7.95 7.86
#